data_AF-A0A318R1M1-F1
#
_entry.id   AF-A0A318R1M1-F1
#
_cell.length_a   1.000
_cell.length_b   1.000
_cell.length_c   1.000
_cell.angle_alpha   90.00
_cell.angle_beta   90.00
_cell.angle_gamma   90.00
#
_symmetry.space_group_name_H-M   'P 1'
#
loop_
_entity.id
_entity.type
_entity.pdbx_description
1 polymer ?
#
loop_
_entity_poly.entity_id
_entity_poly.type
_entity_poly.pdbx_seq_one_letter_code
_entity_poly.pdbx_strand_id
1 'polypeptide(L)'
;MTVAPQTDSQLSRRLQKDSITISGKVVYINPFLYWRRFDNNTDRWLREPGQLGEEQIHLNRARFYPEVDWTFLKDEERIIKDAAVEMFLKTLELIGTFHPDLNAGQLLEVERKMAITKKRSFERWVEKSFRKKINLASRERNRFARERFVRGWQEWLTLDTTHQAFLPFAAIIVMSIFGGWSIGISNNSCTPYFPTSETSILK
;
A
#
# COMPACT_ATOMS: atom_id res chain seq x y z
N MET A 1 35.45 27.78 7.06
CA MET A 1 34.27 28.00 6.19
C MET A 1 33.05 27.51 6.95
N THR A 2 32.01 28.33 7.12
CA THR A 2 30.78 27.96 7.82
C THR A 2 29.80 27.31 6.84
N VAL A 3 29.42 26.06 7.09
CA VAL A 3 28.40 25.37 6.28
C VAL A 3 27.02 25.89 6.68
N ALA A 4 26.42 26.73 5.84
CA ALA A 4 25.04 27.15 6.02
C ALA A 4 24.11 25.93 5.90
N PRO A 5 23.16 25.71 6.84
CA PRO A 5 22.25 24.58 6.76
C PRO A 5 21.27 24.77 5.60
N GLN A 6 21.46 24.02 4.51
CA GLN A 6 20.51 24.00 3.40
C GLN A 6 19.25 23.22 3.80
N THR A 7 18.35 23.87 4.53
CA THR A 7 17.03 23.35 4.85
C THR A 7 16.17 23.31 3.58
N ASP A 8 15.58 22.13 3.32
CA ASP A 8 14.95 21.75 2.05
C ASP A 8 14.03 22.84 1.44
N SER A 9 14.54 23.52 0.40
CA SER A 9 13.77 24.52 -0.36
C SER A 9 12.54 23.94 -1.07
N GLN A 10 12.49 22.62 -1.27
CA GLN A 10 11.30 21.91 -1.74
C GLN A 10 10.28 21.59 -0.64
N LEU A 11 10.72 21.43 0.61
CA LEU A 11 9.86 21.08 1.75
C LEU A 11 9.15 22.32 2.28
N SER A 12 9.86 23.44 2.38
CA SER A 12 9.26 24.77 2.61
C SER A 12 8.24 25.12 1.52
N ARG A 13 8.58 24.94 0.23
CA ARG A 13 7.64 25.08 -0.90
C ARG A 13 6.43 24.14 -0.89
N ARG A 14 6.41 23.08 -0.07
CA ARG A 14 5.22 22.22 0.14
C ARG A 14 4.37 22.73 1.30
N LEU A 15 4.99 23.18 2.39
CA LEU A 15 4.29 23.79 3.54
C LEU A 15 3.68 25.15 3.19
N GLN A 16 4.33 25.95 2.34
CA GLN A 16 3.87 27.27 1.91
C GLN A 16 2.59 27.28 1.05
N LYS A 17 2.15 26.13 0.52
CA LYS A 17 1.02 26.08 -0.43
C LYS A 17 -0.36 26.18 0.24
N ASP A 18 -0.45 25.80 1.50
CA ASP A 18 -1.69 25.77 2.26
C ASP A 18 -1.61 26.80 3.38
N SER A 19 -1.85 28.07 3.02
CA SER A 19 -1.90 29.18 3.97
C SER A 19 -3.16 30.03 3.80
N ILE A 20 -3.54 30.72 4.88
CA ILE A 20 -4.65 31.67 4.93
C ILE A 20 -4.15 32.98 5.52
N THR A 21 -4.39 34.09 4.82
CA THR A 21 -4.11 35.43 5.32
C THR A 21 -5.34 36.03 5.98
N ILE A 22 -5.20 36.48 7.24
CA ILE A 22 -6.23 37.13 8.06
C ILE A 22 -5.59 38.28 8.83
N SER A 23 -6.15 39.49 8.75
CA SER A 23 -5.64 40.70 9.44
C SER A 23 -4.12 40.94 9.30
N GLY A 24 -3.54 40.60 8.13
CA GLY A 24 -2.09 40.68 7.88
C GLY A 24 -1.25 39.53 8.43
N LYS A 25 -1.79 38.66 9.29
CA LYS A 25 -1.15 37.42 9.75
C LYS A 25 -1.34 36.32 8.70
N VAL A 26 -0.31 35.47 8.51
CA VAL A 26 -0.35 34.29 7.64
C VAL A 26 -0.39 33.03 8.50
N VAL A 27 -1.51 32.32 8.46
CA VAL A 27 -1.74 31.05 9.16
C VAL A 27 -1.43 29.91 8.21
N TYR A 28 -0.64 28.91 8.63
CA TYR A 28 -0.28 27.75 7.82
C TYR A 28 -1.15 26.55 8.16
N ILE A 29 -1.98 26.10 7.20
CA ILE A 29 -2.73 24.84 7.28
C ILE A 29 -1.79 23.70 6.90
N ASN A 30 -1.14 23.11 7.89
CA ASN A 30 -0.42 21.84 7.73
C ASN A 30 -1.28 20.69 8.29
N PRO A 31 -2.16 20.06 7.48
CA PRO A 31 -2.96 18.95 7.97
C PRO A 31 -2.07 17.79 8.43
N PHE A 32 -1.00 17.47 7.68
CA PHE A 32 -0.21 16.22 7.78
C PHE A 32 0.37 15.87 9.18
N LEU A 33 0.30 16.78 10.15
CA LEU A 33 0.73 16.55 11.53
C LEU A 33 -0.17 15.53 12.28
N TYR A 34 -1.48 15.46 12.01
CA TYR A 34 -2.41 14.63 12.80
C TYR A 34 -2.40 13.12 12.50
N TRP A 35 -1.81 12.66 11.39
CA TRP A 35 -1.92 11.26 10.91
C TRP A 35 -0.54 10.59 10.78
N ARG A 36 0.40 10.94 11.67
CA ARG A 36 1.66 10.23 11.84
C ARG A 36 1.79 9.70 13.27
N ARG A 37 1.24 8.50 13.49
CA ARG A 37 1.85 7.44 14.31
C ARG A 37 1.19 6.11 13.95
N PHE A 38 2.04 5.13 13.64
CA PHE A 38 1.73 3.72 13.87
C PHE A 38 2.49 3.37 15.16
N ASP A 39 1.82 2.74 16.11
CA ASP A 39 2.45 2.36 17.38
C ASP A 39 3.03 0.95 17.29
N ASN A 40 4.36 0.87 17.24
CA ASN A 40 5.10 -0.40 17.20
C ASN A 40 4.93 -1.23 18.49
N ASN A 41 4.51 -0.62 19.61
CA ASN A 41 4.59 -1.26 20.92
C ASN A 41 3.37 -2.13 21.28
N THR A 42 2.22 -1.92 20.61
CA THR A 42 0.95 -2.55 20.98
C THR A 42 0.42 -3.54 19.95
N ASP A 43 1.03 -3.58 18.75
CA ASP A 43 0.74 -4.46 17.60
C ASP A 43 -0.77 -4.67 17.32
N ARG A 44 -1.54 -3.61 17.58
CA ARG A 44 -3.00 -3.54 17.48
C ARG A 44 -3.42 -2.27 16.78
N TRP A 45 -4.52 -2.37 16.05
CA TRP A 45 -5.24 -1.23 15.48
C TRP A 45 -6.03 -0.51 16.59
N LEU A 46 -5.31 0.21 17.46
CA LEU A 46 -5.91 1.19 18.37
C LEU A 46 -6.64 2.28 17.55
N ARG A 47 -7.75 2.82 18.10
CA ARG A 47 -8.19 4.17 17.71
C ARG A 47 -6.99 5.09 17.97
N GLU A 48 -6.53 5.84 16.96
CA GLU A 48 -5.30 6.62 17.05
C GLU A 48 -5.38 7.58 18.26
N PRO A 49 -4.37 7.66 19.14
CA PRO A 49 -4.45 8.53 20.32
C PRO A 49 -4.60 9.98 19.87
N GLY A 50 -5.78 10.56 20.15
CA GLY A 50 -6.24 11.83 19.60
C GLY A 50 -7.33 11.72 18.53
N GLN A 51 -7.94 10.57 18.25
CA GLN A 51 -9.24 10.55 17.54
C GLN A 51 -10.31 11.23 18.39
N LEU A 52 -11.11 12.08 17.75
CA LEU A 52 -12.24 12.76 18.39
C LEU A 52 -13.39 11.77 18.59
N GLY A 53 -14.21 12.00 19.62
CA GLY A 53 -15.38 11.16 19.88
C GLY A 53 -16.39 11.23 18.74
N GLU A 54 -17.03 10.10 18.42
CA GLU A 54 -18.02 10.01 17.33
C GLU A 54 -19.16 11.04 17.51
N GLU A 55 -19.64 11.23 18.75
CA GLU A 55 -20.56 12.31 19.14
C GLU A 55 -20.06 13.72 18.77
N GLN A 56 -18.77 14.02 19.00
CA GLN A 56 -18.20 15.34 18.71
C GLN A 56 -18.10 15.58 17.20
N ILE A 57 -17.86 14.53 16.42
CA ILE A 57 -17.92 14.57 14.95
C ILE A 57 -19.37 14.80 14.50
N HIS A 58 -20.34 14.03 15.04
CA HIS A 58 -21.77 14.15 14.75
C HIS A 58 -22.31 15.56 15.00
N LEU A 59 -21.99 16.16 16.16
CA LEU A 59 -22.37 17.53 16.52
C LEU A 59 -21.81 18.60 15.55
N ASN A 60 -20.68 18.33 14.87
CA ASN A 60 -20.06 19.27 13.94
C ASN A 60 -20.37 18.96 12.46
N ARG A 61 -21.16 17.92 12.14
CA ARG A 61 -21.56 17.58 10.76
C ARG A 61 -22.18 18.77 10.01
N ALA A 62 -23.22 19.38 10.58
CA ALA A 62 -23.93 20.51 9.97
C ALA A 62 -23.09 21.80 9.89
N ARG A 63 -22.02 21.92 10.70
CA ARG A 63 -21.11 23.07 10.71
C ARG A 63 -20.20 23.11 9.48
N PHE A 64 -19.70 21.94 9.06
CA PHE A 64 -18.80 21.81 7.90
C PHE A 64 -19.52 21.34 6.62
N TYR A 65 -20.66 20.65 6.76
CA TYR A 65 -21.49 20.14 5.67
C TYR A 65 -22.99 20.51 5.87
N PRO A 66 -23.34 21.81 5.89
CA PRO A 66 -24.74 22.24 5.96
C PRO A 66 -25.55 21.88 4.70
N GLU A 67 -24.88 21.64 3.58
CA GLU A 67 -25.52 21.33 2.29
C GLU A 67 -25.77 19.83 2.04
N VAL A 68 -25.50 18.97 3.03
CA VAL A 68 -25.59 17.51 2.91
C VAL A 68 -26.64 16.94 3.84
N ASP A 69 -27.62 16.23 3.28
CA ASP A 69 -28.46 15.32 4.08
C ASP A 69 -27.66 14.06 4.41
N TRP A 70 -27.42 13.84 5.70
CA TRP A 70 -26.61 12.73 6.20
C TRP A 70 -27.36 11.40 6.26
N THR A 71 -28.69 11.40 6.12
CA THR A 71 -29.52 10.18 6.15
C THR A 71 -29.37 9.39 4.84
N PHE A 72 -29.41 10.07 3.70
CA PHE A 72 -29.30 9.46 2.36
C PHE A 72 -27.85 9.19 1.88
N LEU A 73 -26.83 9.52 2.68
CA LEU A 73 -25.44 9.18 2.34
C LEU A 73 -25.20 7.66 2.37
N LYS A 74 -24.43 7.18 1.39
CA LYS A 74 -23.79 5.86 1.44
C LYS A 74 -22.76 5.81 2.57
N ASP A 75 -22.60 4.66 3.22
CA ASP A 75 -21.71 4.53 4.38
C ASP A 75 -20.24 4.86 4.09
N GLU A 76 -19.71 4.50 2.92
CA GLU A 76 -18.36 4.88 2.51
C GLU A 76 -18.18 6.41 2.43
N GLU A 77 -19.17 7.11 1.89
CA GLU A 77 -19.15 8.58 1.74
C GLU A 77 -19.37 9.28 3.09
N ARG A 78 -20.23 8.71 3.94
CA ARG A 78 -20.47 9.13 5.33
C ARG A 78 -19.15 9.03 6.14
N ILE A 79 -18.46 7.89 6.09
CA ILE A 79 -17.17 7.67 6.78
C ILE A 79 -16.10 8.65 6.28
N ILE A 80 -16.01 8.92 4.97
CA ILE A 80 -15.04 9.89 4.42
C ILE A 80 -15.36 11.31 4.90
N LYS A 81 -16.64 11.71 4.95
CA LYS A 81 -17.04 13.05 5.41
C LYS A 81 -16.89 13.21 6.93
N ASP A 82 -17.20 12.19 7.72
CA ASP A 82 -16.99 12.19 9.17
C ASP A 82 -15.49 12.33 9.52
N ALA A 83 -14.62 11.56 8.86
CA ALA A 83 -13.16 11.69 9.05
C ALA A 83 -12.60 13.00 8.47
N ALA A 84 -13.28 13.65 7.52
CA ALA A 84 -12.95 15.01 7.09
C ALA A 84 -13.40 16.08 8.11
N VAL A 85 -14.55 15.91 8.78
CA VAL A 85 -14.99 16.73 9.94
C VAL A 85 -14.00 16.62 11.09
N GLU A 86 -13.60 15.39 11.45
CA GLU A 86 -12.56 15.12 12.47
C GLU A 86 -11.30 15.96 12.21
N MET A 87 -10.95 16.11 10.93
CA MET A 87 -9.72 16.76 10.50
C MET A 87 -9.80 18.26 10.24
N PHE A 88 -11.01 18.79 10.02
CA PHE A 88 -11.24 20.22 10.21
C PHE A 88 -11.03 20.62 11.68
N LEU A 89 -11.64 19.86 12.61
CA LEU A 89 -11.55 20.14 14.06
C LEU A 89 -10.10 20.09 14.56
N LYS A 90 -9.36 19.02 14.25
CA LYS A 90 -7.93 18.88 14.57
C LYS A 90 -7.07 20.00 13.98
N THR A 91 -7.37 20.45 12.76
CA THR A 91 -6.62 21.55 12.14
C THR A 91 -6.90 22.89 12.83
N LEU A 92 -8.13 23.13 13.32
CA LEU A 92 -8.45 24.34 14.11
C LEU A 92 -7.77 24.34 15.48
N GLU A 93 -7.82 23.22 16.20
CA GLU A 93 -7.14 23.03 17.49
C GLU A 93 -5.62 23.28 17.39
N LEU A 94 -5.01 22.71 16.35
CA LEU A 94 -3.59 22.89 16.06
C LEU A 94 -3.25 24.35 15.66
N ILE A 95 -4.10 25.02 14.89
CA ILE A 95 -3.93 26.45 14.55
C ILE A 95 -4.05 27.33 15.80
N GLY A 96 -5.04 27.10 16.67
CA GLY A 96 -5.17 27.82 17.94
C GLY A 96 -3.96 27.60 18.87
N THR A 97 -3.37 26.40 18.85
CA THR A 97 -2.18 26.06 19.63
C THR A 97 -0.91 26.76 19.11
N PHE A 98 -0.70 26.82 17.79
CA PHE A 98 0.48 27.47 17.19
C PHE A 98 0.35 28.98 16.99
N HIS A 99 -0.86 29.54 17.09
CA HIS A 99 -1.12 30.97 16.94
C HIS A 99 -2.02 31.49 18.08
N PRO A 100 -1.54 31.50 19.35
CA PRO A 100 -2.31 32.00 20.50
C PRO A 100 -2.69 33.50 20.36
N ASP A 101 -1.97 34.26 19.53
CA ASP A 101 -2.27 35.66 19.23
C ASP A 101 -3.47 35.86 18.27
N LEU A 102 -4.25 34.82 17.96
CA LEU A 102 -5.49 34.92 17.19
C LEU A 102 -6.68 35.14 18.10
N ASN A 103 -7.41 36.23 17.89
CA ASN A 103 -8.69 36.44 18.54
C ASN A 103 -9.72 35.40 18.06
N ALA A 104 -10.69 35.02 18.89
CA ALA A 104 -11.75 34.07 18.54
C ALA A 104 -12.48 34.42 17.22
N GLY A 105 -12.71 35.72 16.96
CA GLY A 105 -13.25 36.19 15.67
C GLY A 105 -12.36 35.89 14.46
N GLN A 106 -11.04 35.93 14.63
CA GLN A 106 -10.08 35.56 13.58
C GLN A 106 -10.02 34.03 13.40
N LEU A 107 -10.16 33.25 14.48
CA LEU A 107 -10.24 31.79 14.40
C LEU A 107 -11.52 31.33 13.67
N LEU A 108 -12.65 32.01 13.88
CA LEU A 108 -13.87 31.80 13.09
C LEU A 108 -13.70 32.19 11.61
N GLU A 109 -12.84 33.17 11.31
CA GLU A 109 -12.49 33.51 9.92
C GLU A 109 -11.56 32.45 9.29
N VAL A 110 -10.60 31.89 10.05
CA VAL A 110 -9.81 30.71 9.63
C VAL A 110 -10.75 29.56 9.30
N GLU A 111 -11.67 29.24 10.22
CA GLU A 111 -12.65 28.18 10.06
C GLU A 111 -13.48 28.36 8.79
N ARG A 112 -14.12 29.51 8.59
CA ARG A 112 -14.94 29.77 7.40
C ARG A 112 -14.12 29.64 6.12
N LYS A 113 -12.93 30.26 6.07
CA LYS A 113 -12.05 30.19 4.89
C LYS A 113 -11.57 28.76 4.64
N MET A 114 -11.27 27.97 5.68
CA MET A 114 -10.83 26.58 5.58
C MET A 114 -11.99 25.65 5.16
N ALA A 115 -13.17 25.79 5.75
CA ALA A 115 -14.37 25.02 5.40
C ALA A 115 -14.78 25.22 3.93
N ILE A 116 -14.58 26.41 3.37
CA ILE A 116 -14.83 26.68 1.95
C ILE A 116 -13.70 26.12 1.07
N THR A 117 -12.43 26.38 1.41
CA THR A 117 -11.29 26.11 0.50
C THR A 117 -10.67 24.71 0.61
N LYS A 118 -10.75 24.05 1.78
CA LYS A 118 -10.03 22.80 2.07
C LYS A 118 -10.90 21.54 2.15
N LYS A 119 -12.23 21.68 2.12
CA LYS A 119 -13.21 20.57 2.14
C LYS A 119 -12.88 19.45 1.16
N ARG A 120 -12.87 19.76 -0.14
CA ARG A 120 -12.52 18.79 -1.20
C ARG A 120 -11.09 18.29 -1.15
N SER A 121 -10.14 19.02 -0.54
CA SER A 121 -8.77 18.50 -0.35
C SER A 121 -8.68 17.58 0.86
N PHE A 122 -9.44 17.81 1.92
CA PHE A 122 -9.50 16.92 3.08
C PHE A 122 -10.24 15.62 2.73
N GLU A 123 -11.40 15.69 2.06
CA GLU A 123 -12.12 14.51 1.52
C GLU A 123 -11.20 13.58 0.70
N ARG A 124 -10.59 14.12 -0.37
CA ARG A 124 -9.69 13.37 -1.27
C ARG A 124 -8.44 12.84 -0.55
N TRP A 125 -7.96 13.57 0.45
CA TRP A 125 -6.82 13.14 1.26
C TRP A 125 -7.22 11.98 2.18
N VAL A 126 -8.38 12.06 2.83
CA VAL A 126 -8.96 11.04 3.72
C VAL A 126 -9.25 9.76 2.94
N GLU A 127 -9.95 9.87 1.80
CA GLU A 127 -10.21 8.77 0.85
C GLU A 127 -8.89 8.07 0.44
N LYS A 128 -7.90 8.85 -0.02
CA LYS A 128 -6.58 8.33 -0.39
C LYS A 128 -5.85 7.67 0.80
N SER A 129 -6.08 8.15 2.02
CA SER A 129 -5.45 7.64 3.24
C SER A 129 -6.10 6.34 3.71
N PHE A 130 -7.43 6.22 3.71
CA PHE A 130 -8.14 4.96 3.94
C PHE A 130 -7.77 3.92 2.88
N ARG A 131 -7.79 4.31 1.59
CA ARG A 131 -7.32 3.45 0.49
C ARG A 131 -5.86 3.02 0.69
N LYS A 132 -4.98 3.86 1.23
CA LYS A 132 -3.61 3.46 1.60
C LYS A 132 -3.60 2.44 2.75
N LYS A 133 -4.35 2.68 3.83
CA LYS A 133 -4.47 1.75 4.98
C LYS A 133 -4.98 0.37 4.53
N ILE A 134 -6.05 0.32 3.73
CA ILE A 134 -6.61 -0.92 3.16
C ILE A 134 -5.58 -1.66 2.29
N ASN A 135 -4.85 -0.94 1.43
CA ASN A 135 -3.81 -1.54 0.59
C ASN A 135 -2.61 -2.07 1.40
N LEU A 136 -2.28 -1.47 2.54
CA LEU A 136 -1.23 -1.99 3.44
C LEU A 136 -1.69 -3.29 4.13
N ALA A 137 -2.87 -3.27 4.77
CA ALA A 137 -3.44 -4.47 5.40
C ALA A 137 -3.63 -5.64 4.40
N SER A 138 -4.01 -5.35 3.15
CA SER A 138 -4.06 -6.35 2.07
C SER A 138 -2.68 -6.90 1.71
N ARG A 139 -1.65 -6.02 1.58
CA ARG A 139 -0.27 -6.43 1.33
C ARG A 139 0.31 -7.28 2.48
N GLU A 140 0.03 -6.92 3.72
CA GLU A 140 0.44 -7.67 4.92
C GLU A 140 -0.19 -9.07 4.94
N ARG A 141 -1.51 -9.18 4.77
CA ARG A 141 -2.22 -10.47 4.64
C ARG A 141 -1.61 -11.33 3.52
N ASN A 142 -1.33 -10.74 2.35
CA ASN A 142 -0.70 -11.43 1.23
C ASN A 142 0.76 -11.82 1.51
N ARG A 143 1.49 -11.05 2.33
CA ARG A 143 2.85 -11.38 2.78
C ARG A 143 2.83 -12.59 3.70
N PHE A 144 1.99 -12.57 4.74
CA PHE A 144 1.80 -13.69 5.67
C PHE A 144 1.30 -14.96 4.97
N ALA A 145 0.40 -14.84 3.97
CA ALA A 145 -0.05 -15.98 3.18
C ALA A 145 1.10 -16.60 2.35
N ARG A 146 1.96 -15.78 1.75
CA ARG A 146 3.17 -16.24 1.03
C ARG A 146 4.20 -16.86 1.96
N GLU A 147 4.48 -16.24 3.11
CA GLU A 147 5.38 -16.77 4.14
C GLU A 147 4.90 -18.14 4.64
N ARG A 148 3.60 -18.29 4.91
CA ARG A 148 2.99 -19.56 5.32
C ARG A 148 3.04 -20.62 4.22
N PHE A 149 2.79 -20.23 2.96
CA PHE A 149 2.88 -21.15 1.82
C PHE A 149 4.32 -21.63 1.59
N VAL A 150 5.29 -20.72 1.54
CA VAL A 150 6.72 -21.05 1.36
C VAL A 150 7.22 -21.95 2.50
N ARG A 151 6.83 -21.66 3.74
CA ARG A 151 7.13 -22.53 4.88
C ARG A 151 6.50 -23.91 4.73
N GLY A 152 5.21 -24.01 4.43
CA GLY A 152 4.55 -25.31 4.23
C GLY A 152 5.13 -26.12 3.07
N TRP A 153 5.61 -25.44 2.01
CA TRP A 153 6.33 -26.07 0.90
C TRP A 153 7.72 -26.55 1.29
N GLN A 154 8.47 -25.76 2.05
CA GLN A 154 9.76 -26.15 2.60
C GLN A 154 9.61 -27.33 3.57
N GLU A 155 8.66 -27.24 4.49
CA GLU A 155 8.29 -28.31 5.44
C GLU A 155 7.94 -29.60 4.66
N TRP A 156 7.08 -29.54 3.63
CA TRP A 156 6.74 -30.68 2.76
C TRP A 156 7.93 -31.27 1.98
N LEU A 157 8.82 -30.43 1.45
CA LEU A 157 10.05 -30.88 0.78
C LEU A 157 11.04 -31.54 1.75
N THR A 158 11.06 -31.12 3.02
CA THR A 158 11.92 -31.72 4.06
C THR A 158 11.37 -32.98 4.72
N LEU A 159 10.14 -33.40 4.39
CA LEU A 159 9.61 -34.68 4.87
C LEU A 159 10.26 -35.85 4.12
N ASP A 160 10.93 -36.75 4.84
CA ASP A 160 11.55 -37.95 4.25
C ASP A 160 10.56 -38.85 3.49
N THR A 161 9.29 -38.86 3.91
CA THR A 161 8.20 -39.54 3.19
C THR A 161 7.99 -38.99 1.78
N THR A 162 8.24 -37.69 1.58
CA THR A 162 8.17 -37.04 0.26
C THR A 162 9.33 -37.50 -0.61
N HIS A 163 10.56 -37.54 -0.08
CA HIS A 163 11.71 -38.11 -0.80
C HIS A 163 11.48 -39.57 -1.19
N GLN A 164 10.97 -40.40 -0.27
CA GLN A 164 10.70 -41.82 -0.52
C GLN A 164 9.63 -42.04 -1.61
N ALA A 165 8.65 -41.13 -1.74
CA ALA A 165 7.65 -41.16 -2.80
C ALA A 165 8.14 -40.57 -4.13
N PHE A 166 9.05 -39.60 -4.11
CA PHE A 166 9.56 -38.91 -5.31
C PHE A 166 10.66 -39.70 -6.04
N LEU A 167 11.48 -40.46 -5.29
CA LEU A 167 12.53 -41.33 -5.82
C LEU A 167 12.08 -42.27 -6.97
N PRO A 168 11.00 -43.08 -6.84
CA PRO A 168 10.56 -43.95 -7.93
C PRO A 168 10.05 -43.15 -9.15
N PHE A 169 9.44 -41.98 -8.95
CA PHE A 169 9.02 -41.11 -10.06
C PHE A 169 10.22 -40.54 -10.83
N ALA A 170 11.25 -40.07 -10.12
CA ALA A 170 12.49 -39.61 -10.73
C ALA A 170 13.20 -40.74 -11.48
N ALA A 171 13.24 -41.96 -10.91
CA ALA A 171 13.81 -43.13 -11.58
C ALA A 171 13.06 -43.48 -12.87
N ILE A 172 11.73 -43.44 -12.89
CA ILE A 172 10.93 -43.68 -14.10
C ILE A 172 11.21 -42.63 -15.19
N ILE A 173 11.38 -41.35 -14.81
CA ILE A 173 11.70 -40.27 -15.76
C ILE A 173 13.12 -40.47 -16.34
N VAL A 174 14.11 -40.80 -15.52
CA VAL A 174 15.48 -41.07 -16.00
C VAL A 174 15.49 -42.30 -16.92
N MET A 175 14.79 -43.38 -16.54
CA MET A 175 14.70 -44.59 -17.35
C MET A 175 13.95 -44.38 -18.68
N SER A 176 12.92 -43.54 -18.72
CA SER A 176 12.20 -43.25 -19.97
C SER A 176 12.99 -42.34 -20.91
N ILE A 177 13.75 -41.36 -20.38
CA ILE A 177 14.68 -40.55 -21.17
C ILE A 177 15.81 -41.42 -21.72
N PHE A 178 16.44 -42.24 -20.88
CA PHE A 178 17.60 -43.05 -21.27
C PHE A 178 17.22 -44.20 -22.21
N GLY A 179 16.10 -44.89 -21.94
CA GLY A 179 15.56 -45.93 -22.83
C GLY A 179 15.01 -45.37 -24.15
N GLY A 180 14.38 -44.19 -24.12
CA GLY A 180 13.97 -43.47 -25.33
C GLY A 180 15.16 -43.06 -26.20
N TRP A 181 16.25 -42.60 -25.59
CA TRP A 181 17.50 -42.30 -26.30
C TRP A 181 18.15 -43.55 -26.91
N SER A 182 18.29 -44.65 -26.15
CA SER A 182 18.99 -45.83 -26.66
C SER A 182 18.24 -46.51 -27.82
N ILE A 183 16.91 -46.61 -27.73
CA ILE A 183 16.05 -47.16 -28.79
C ILE A 183 15.98 -46.20 -30.00
N GLY A 184 15.98 -44.89 -29.76
CA GLY A 184 16.02 -43.89 -30.83
C GLY A 184 17.32 -43.91 -31.65
N ILE A 185 18.45 -44.22 -31.01
CA ILE A 185 19.76 -44.32 -31.67
C ILE A 185 19.90 -45.64 -32.45
N SER A 186 19.41 -46.77 -31.92
CA SER A 186 19.56 -48.08 -32.60
C SER A 186 18.79 -48.17 -33.93
N ASN A 187 17.70 -47.44 -34.08
CA ASN A 187 16.90 -47.46 -35.32
C ASN A 187 17.40 -46.49 -36.41
N ASN A 188 18.45 -45.71 -36.14
CA ASN A 188 18.94 -44.66 -37.06
C ASN A 188 20.39 -44.90 -37.54
N SER A 189 20.90 -46.13 -37.41
CA SER A 189 22.20 -46.53 -37.96
C SER A 189 22.10 -46.73 -39.48
N CYS A 190 22.41 -45.69 -40.25
CA CYS A 190 22.47 -45.74 -41.70
C CYS A 190 23.34 -46.90 -42.21
N THR A 191 22.80 -47.73 -43.10
CA THR A 191 23.55 -48.79 -43.77
C THR A 191 24.44 -48.19 -44.88
N PRO A 192 25.79 -48.32 -44.80
CA PRO A 192 26.65 -47.97 -45.91
C PRO A 192 26.52 -49.04 -47.00
N TYR A 193 25.78 -48.74 -48.07
CA TYR A 193 25.72 -49.59 -49.26
C TYR A 193 27.09 -49.58 -49.96
N PHE A 194 27.92 -50.58 -49.68
CA PHE A 194 29.10 -50.88 -50.49
C PHE A 194 28.69 -51.71 -51.72
N PRO A 195 28.81 -51.20 -52.95
CA PRO A 195 28.56 -51.99 -54.14
C PRO A 195 29.71 -52.98 -54.37
N THR A 196 29.45 -54.26 -54.17
CA THR A 196 30.40 -55.34 -54.49
C THR A 196 30.48 -55.53 -56.00
N SER A 197 31.49 -54.93 -56.64
CA SER A 197 31.83 -55.24 -58.03
C SER A 197 32.53 -56.60 -58.11
N GLU A 198 31.77 -57.67 -58.40
CA GLU A 198 32.31 -59.01 -58.54
C GLU A 198 33.28 -59.12 -59.72
N THR A 199 34.53 -59.52 -59.45
CA THR A 199 35.48 -59.92 -60.48
C THR A 199 35.21 -61.36 -60.90
N SER A 200 34.31 -61.57 -61.86
CA SER A 200 34.13 -62.88 -62.50
C SER A 200 35.29 -63.17 -63.46
N ILE A 201 35.83 -64.39 -63.37
CA ILE A 201 37.04 -64.82 -64.09
C ILE A 201 36.67 -65.87 -65.15
N LEU A 202 37.27 -65.73 -66.35
CA LEU A 202 37.30 -66.69 -67.47
C LEU A 202 35.95 -67.10 -68.10
N LYS A 203 35.76 -66.71 -69.37
CA LYS A 203 36.09 -67.65 -70.46
C LYS A 203 36.51 -66.93 -71.74
#